data_AF-A0A2T6VKV1-F1
#
_entry.id   AF-A0A2T6VKV1-F1
#
_cell.length_a   1.000
_cell.length_b   1.000
_cell.length_c   1.000
_cell.angle_alpha   90.00
_cell.angle_beta   90.00
_cell.angle_gamma   90.00
#
_symmetry.space_group_name_H-M   'P 1'
#
loop_
_entity.id
_entity.type
_entity.pdbx_description
1 polymer ?
#
loop_
_entity_poly.entity_id
_entity_poly.type
_entity_poly.pdbx_seq_one_letter_code
_entity_poly.pdbx_strand_id
1 'polypeptide(L)'
;YIRLMHLLYDASVKSEPLSHKNHEIQERVGIIKAYSHGVGTQGYVITPKIAKVFKKCSRKWVVPVDTVMDATFIHGVKNLVLQPFVIADDEQISTIARKEEPYSPKIALMRELHFKYLKYWQFV
;
A
#
# COMPACT_ATOMS: atom_id res chain seq x y z
N TYR A 1 -10.99 -2.28 2.99
CA TYR A 1 -9.95 -3.28 3.29
C TYR A 1 -9.12 -2.70 4.41
N ILE A 2 -8.41 -3.53 5.16
CA ILE A 2 -7.53 -3.08 6.24
C ILE A 2 -6.23 -3.86 6.20
N ARG A 3 -5.12 -3.16 6.42
CA ARG A 3 -3.78 -3.73 6.53
C ARG A 3 -3.57 -4.23 7.95
N LEU A 4 -2.97 -5.40 8.10
CA LEU A 4 -2.68 -6.01 9.40
C LEU A 4 -1.30 -5.66 9.95
N MET A 5 -0.48 -4.98 9.13
CA MET A 5 0.87 -4.53 9.43
C MET A 5 1.11 -3.17 8.76
N HIS A 6 1.91 -2.32 9.39
CA HIS A 6 2.41 -1.09 8.78
C HIS A 6 3.86 -1.27 8.35
N LEU A 7 4.24 -0.50 7.33
CA LEU A 7 5.62 -0.26 6.96
C LEU A 7 6.44 0.27 8.14
N LEU A 8 7.24 -0.59 8.77
CA LEU A 8 8.27 -0.16 9.72
C LEU A 8 9.47 0.50 9.02
N TYR A 9 9.55 0.40 7.69
CA TYR A 9 10.73 0.77 6.92
C TYR A 9 10.75 2.23 6.41
N ASP A 10 9.63 2.96 6.50
CA ASP A 10 9.58 4.34 6.04
C ASP A 10 8.92 5.25 7.09
N ALA A 11 9.76 5.94 7.87
CA ALA A 11 9.34 6.87 8.92
C ALA A 11 8.53 8.08 8.38
N SER A 12 8.54 8.31 7.07
CA SER A 12 7.77 9.38 6.42
C SER A 12 6.30 9.00 6.20
N VAL A 13 5.98 7.70 6.18
CA VAL A 13 4.61 7.20 6.06
C VAL A 13 4.05 7.02 7.46
N LYS A 14 3.14 7.90 7.87
CA LYS A 14 2.43 7.79 9.16
C LYS A 14 0.95 7.53 8.93
N SER A 15 0.36 6.72 9.80
CA SER A 15 -1.09 6.62 9.90
C SER A 15 -1.62 7.69 10.83
N GLU A 16 -2.79 8.23 10.49
CA GLU A 16 -3.56 9.15 11.32
C GLU A 16 -4.78 8.43 11.90
N PRO A 17 -5.32 8.85 13.06
CA PRO A 17 -6.54 8.26 13.59
C PRO A 17 -7.71 8.38 12.61
N LEU A 18 -8.47 7.30 12.43
CA LEU A 18 -9.67 7.35 11.62
C LEU A 18 -10.78 8.09 12.38
N SER A 19 -11.25 9.22 11.83
CA SER A 19 -12.46 9.87 12.34
C SER A 19 -13.68 8.96 12.11
N HIS A 20 -14.22 8.39 13.18
CA HIS A 20 -15.37 7.50 13.14
C HIS A 20 -16.25 7.68 14.39
N LYS A 21 -17.56 7.50 14.28
CA LYS A 21 -18.49 7.65 15.43
C LYS A 21 -18.30 6.61 16.53
N ASN A 22 -17.64 5.49 16.21
CA ASN A 22 -17.36 4.41 17.15
C ASN A 22 -15.94 4.58 17.69
N HIS A 23 -15.84 4.76 19.01
CA HIS A 23 -14.58 5.00 19.71
C HIS A 23 -13.59 3.85 19.56
N GLU A 24 -14.05 2.60 19.63
CA GLU A 24 -13.18 1.42 19.48
C GLU A 24 -12.54 1.34 18.09
N ILE A 25 -13.31 1.69 17.06
CA ILE A 25 -12.82 1.76 15.68
C ILE A 25 -11.81 2.90 15.54
N GLN A 26 -12.11 4.06 16.11
CA GLN A 26 -11.21 5.22 16.05
C GLN A 26 -9.88 4.97 16.77
N GLU A 27 -9.88 4.21 17.86
CA GLU A 27 -8.69 3.86 18.63
C GLU A 27 -7.82 2.81 17.93
N ARG A 28 -8.45 1.85 17.24
CA ARG A 28 -7.75 0.70 16.63
C ARG A 28 -7.51 0.82 15.14
N VAL A 29 -8.11 1.79 14.45
CA VAL A 29 -7.99 1.91 12.99
C VAL A 29 -7.38 3.25 12.62
N GLY A 30 -6.23 3.17 11.96
CA GLY A 30 -5.58 4.30 11.33
C GLY A 30 -5.91 4.41 9.84
N ILE A 31 -5.70 5.59 9.28
CA ILE A 31 -5.72 5.86 7.84
C ILE A 31 -4.33 6.28 7.37
N ILE A 32 -3.85 5.64 6.31
CA ILE A 32 -2.61 6.02 5.62
C ILE A 32 -3.02 6.87 4.41
N LYS A 33 -2.67 8.15 4.42
CA LYS A 33 -2.94 9.07 3.30
C LYS A 33 -1.81 9.10 2.27
N ALA A 34 -0.58 8.86 2.73
CA ALA A 34 0.59 8.83 1.88
C ALA A 34 0.56 7.61 0.95
N TYR A 35 1.06 7.79 -0.26
CA TYR A 35 1.29 6.68 -1.18
C TYR A 35 2.66 6.07 -0.85
N SER A 36 2.65 4.84 -0.36
CA SER A 36 3.83 4.10 0.10
C SER A 36 4.43 3.19 -0.97
N HIS A 37 4.02 3.33 -2.23
CA HIS A 37 4.41 2.48 -3.36
C HIS A 37 4.12 0.98 -3.16
N GLY A 38 3.17 0.63 -2.29
CA GLY A 38 2.82 -0.75 -1.98
C GLY A 38 3.85 -1.49 -1.13
N VAL A 39 4.73 -0.79 -0.40
CA VAL A 39 5.76 -1.44 0.40
C VAL A 39 5.16 -1.96 1.73
N GLY A 40 5.78 -3.01 2.29
CA GLY A 40 5.74 -3.40 3.71
C GLY A 40 4.40 -3.75 4.35
N THR A 41 3.37 -4.02 3.56
CA THR A 41 2.18 -4.72 4.07
C THR A 41 2.27 -6.19 3.74
N GLN A 42 2.15 -7.03 4.76
CA GLN A 42 2.25 -8.48 4.61
C GLN A 42 0.91 -9.20 4.71
N GLY A 43 -0.11 -8.54 5.24
CA GLY A 43 -1.44 -9.12 5.38
C GLY A 43 -2.55 -8.08 5.25
N TYR A 44 -3.65 -8.53 4.65
CA TYR A 44 -4.84 -7.72 4.42
C TYR A 44 -6.10 -8.48 4.79
N VAL A 45 -7.08 -7.75 5.33
CA VAL A 45 -8.47 -8.21 5.37
C VAL A 45 -9.27 -7.41 4.36
N ILE A 46 -9.91 -8.11 3.43
CA ILE A 46 -10.65 -7.51 2.32
C ILE A 46 -12.07 -8.07 2.23
N THR A 47 -13.04 -7.18 2.08
CA THR A 47 -14.42 -7.58 1.83
C THR A 47 -14.65 -7.82 0.33
N PRO A 48 -15.59 -8.70 -0.06
CA PRO A 48 -15.88 -8.96 -1.47
C PRO A 48 -16.25 -7.69 -2.27
N LYS A 49 -16.90 -6.71 -1.61
CA LYS A 49 -17.23 -5.42 -2.22
C LYS A 49 -15.99 -4.64 -2.65
N ILE A 50 -14.98 -4.56 -1.78
CA ILE A 50 -13.72 -3.86 -2.07
C ILE A 50 -12.87 -4.66 -3.06
N ALA A 51 -12.85 -5.99 -2.97
CA ALA A 51 -12.16 -6.83 -3.94
C ALA A 51 -12.65 -6.60 -5.38
N LYS A 52 -13.96 -6.40 -5.57
CA LYS A 52 -14.54 -6.04 -6.88
C LYS A 52 -14.01 -4.70 -7.42
N VAL A 53 -13.80 -3.72 -6.54
CA VAL A 53 -13.23 -2.42 -6.93
C VAL A 53 -11.80 -2.60 -7.43
N PHE A 54 -10.95 -3.31 -6.67
CA PHE A 54 -9.58 -3.60 -7.10
C PHE A 54 -9.54 -4.40 -8.39
N LYS A 55 -10.37 -5.43 -8.53
CA LYS A 55 -10.46 -6.21 -9.77
C LYS A 55 -10.86 -5.35 -10.98
N LYS A 56 -11.73 -4.36 -10.79
CA LYS A 56 -12.11 -3.42 -11.87
C LYS A 56 -10.96 -2.50 -12.26
N CYS A 57 -10.13 -2.08 -11.31
CA CYS A 57 -8.95 -1.25 -11.56
C CYS A 57 -7.75 -2.06 -12.10
N SER A 58 -7.67 -3.35 -11.79
CA SER A 58 -6.59 -4.26 -12.21
C SER A 58 -6.99 -5.14 -13.39
N ARG A 59 -7.58 -4.57 -14.45
CA ARG A 59 -7.90 -5.32 -15.69
C ARG A 59 -6.66 -5.78 -16.45
N LYS A 60 -5.57 -5.01 -16.35
CA LYS A 60 -4.25 -5.33 -16.89
C LYS A 60 -3.21 -5.20 -15.77
N TRP A 61 -2.40 -6.24 -15.61
CA TRP A 61 -1.36 -6.26 -14.59
C TRP A 61 -0.04 -5.77 -15.18
N VAL A 62 0.22 -4.47 -15.04
CA VAL A 62 1.53 -3.86 -15.39
C VAL A 62 2.29 -3.37 -14.15
N VAL A 63 1.67 -3.52 -12.97
CA VAL A 63 2.21 -3.18 -11.66
C VAL A 63 1.83 -4.26 -10.64
N PRO A 64 2.59 -4.40 -9.53
CA PRO A 64 2.23 -5.30 -8.44
C PRO A 64 0.87 -4.98 -7.81
N VAL A 65 0.23 -6.00 -7.24
CA VAL A 65 -1.08 -5.88 -6.57
C VAL A 65 -1.02 -4.86 -5.44
N ASP A 66 0.03 -4.91 -4.61
CA ASP A 66 0.20 -4.02 -3.47
C ASP A 66 0.26 -2.55 -3.90
N THR A 67 0.93 -2.27 -5.02
CA THR A 67 1.00 -0.94 -5.62
C THR A 67 -0.39 -0.44 -6.00
N VAL A 68 -1.24 -1.28 -6.60
CA VAL A 68 -2.63 -0.90 -6.93
C VAL A 68 -3.45 -0.67 -5.67
N MET A 69 -3.35 -1.55 -4.67
CA MET A 69 -4.12 -1.43 -3.43
C MET A 69 -3.72 -0.20 -2.60
N ASP A 70 -2.46 0.22 -2.70
CA ASP A 70 -1.93 1.41 -2.04
C ASP A 70 -2.24 2.71 -2.78
N ALA A 71 -2.45 2.63 -4.10
CA ALA A 71 -2.75 3.77 -4.96
C ALA A 71 -4.20 4.23 -4.81
N THR A 72 -4.54 4.77 -3.63
CA THR A 72 -5.88 5.25 -3.27
C THR A 72 -6.45 6.26 -4.27
N PHE A 73 -5.60 7.03 -4.94
CA PHE A 73 -5.96 7.98 -5.99
C PHE A 73 -6.49 7.32 -7.29
N ILE A 74 -6.21 6.03 -7.53
CA ILE A 74 -6.69 5.29 -8.71
C ILE A 74 -8.12 4.78 -8.48
N HIS A 75 -8.38 4.20 -7.31
CA HIS A 75 -9.60 3.44 -7.06
C HIS A 75 -10.52 4.07 -5.99
N GLY A 76 -10.09 5.13 -5.30
CA GLY A 76 -10.88 5.89 -4.31
C GLY A 76 -11.15 5.15 -2.99
N VAL A 77 -10.51 4.02 -2.73
CA VAL A 77 -10.70 3.25 -1.50
C VAL A 77 -9.65 3.69 -0.48
N LYS A 78 -10.09 4.06 0.73
CA LYS A 78 -9.19 4.47 1.82
C LYS A 78 -8.24 3.32 2.20
N ASN A 79 -6.98 3.65 2.39
CA ASN A 79 -5.96 2.75 2.89
C ASN A 79 -6.01 2.76 4.43
N LEU A 80 -6.61 1.70 5.00
CA LEU A 80 -6.79 1.57 6.44
C LEU A 80 -5.75 0.61 7.01
N VAL A 81 -5.32 0.84 8.25
CA VAL A 81 -4.41 -0.03 8.98
C VAL A 81 -4.95 -0.31 10.38
N LEU A 82 -4.80 -1.54 10.84
CA LEU A 82 -5.18 -1.97 12.19
C LEU A 82 -4.02 -1.71 13.16
N GLN A 83 -4.34 -1.15 14.33
CA GLN A 83 -3.42 -0.80 15.40
C GLN A 83 -3.93 -1.41 16.73
N PRO A 84 -3.06 -2.03 17.55
CA PRO A 84 -1.67 -2.40 17.23
C PRO A 84 -1.61 -3.41 16.06
N PHE A 85 -0.44 -3.53 15.42
CA PHE A 85 -0.26 -4.44 14.30
C PHE A 85 -0.45 -5.89 14.75
N VAL A 86 -1.18 -6.66 13.95
CA VAL A 86 -1.51 -8.06 14.26
C VAL A 86 -0.49 -9.01 13.65
N ILE A 87 0.23 -8.56 12.61
CA ILE A 87 1.33 -9.27 11.99
C ILE A 87 2.59 -8.41 12.18
N ALA A 88 3.68 -9.06 12.56
CA ALA A 88 5.01 -8.47 12.67
C ALA A 88 6.02 -9.45 12.08
N ASP A 89 7.14 -8.92 11.59
CA ASP A 89 8.27 -9.74 11.19
C ASP A 89 8.85 -10.45 12.43
N ASP A 90 9.17 -11.72 12.27
CA ASP A 90 10.04 -12.42 13.21
C ASP A 90 11.48 -11.93 13.03
N GLU A 91 12.32 -12.02 14.06
CA GLU A 91 13.75 -11.58 14.00
C GLU A 91 14.60 -12.44 13.04
N GLN A 92 13.98 -13.41 12.37
CA GLN A 92 14.65 -14.31 11.45
C GLN A 92 15.13 -13.55 10.19
N ILE A 93 16.44 -13.31 10.14
CA ILE A 93 17.08 -12.62 9.03
C ILE A 93 16.94 -13.47 7.76
N SER A 94 16.29 -12.89 6.74
CA SER A 94 16.17 -13.53 5.42
C SER A 94 17.54 -13.90 4.86
N THR A 95 17.68 -15.13 4.37
CA THR A 95 18.88 -15.59 3.66
C THR A 95 19.01 -14.96 2.27
N ILE A 96 17.95 -14.31 1.78
CA ILE A 96 17.94 -13.58 0.51
C ILE A 96 18.30 -12.12 0.78
N ALA A 97 19.56 -11.77 0.57
CA ALA A 97 20.02 -10.39 0.62
C ALA A 97 19.54 -9.63 -0.62
N ARG A 98 18.92 -8.46 -0.43
CA ARG A 98 18.69 -7.52 -1.53
C ARG A 98 20.03 -6.91 -1.93
N LYS A 99 20.38 -7.02 -3.20
CA LYS A 99 21.51 -6.28 -3.76
C LYS A 99 21.05 -4.85 -4.01
N GLU A 100 21.50 -3.91 -3.17
CA GLU A 100 21.25 -2.48 -3.34
C GLU A 100 22.18 -1.92 -4.43
N GLU A 101 21.99 -2.36 -5.67
CA GLU A 101 22.66 -1.72 -6.80
C GLU A 101 21.84 -0.49 -7.24
N PRO A 102 22.48 0.68 -7.36
CA PRO A 102 21.79 1.85 -7.87
C PRO A 102 21.31 1.57 -9.30
N TYR A 103 20.03 1.86 -9.56
CA TYR A 103 19.49 1.76 -10.91
C TYR A 103 20.29 2.65 -11.87
N SER A 104 20.46 2.18 -13.12
CA SER A 104 20.98 3.05 -14.16
C SER A 104 20.09 4.30 -14.32
N PRO A 105 20.64 5.47 -14.71
CA PRO A 105 19.85 6.70 -14.85
C PRO A 105 18.62 6.56 -15.75
N LYS A 106 18.73 5.74 -16.81
CA LYS A 106 17.61 5.43 -17.72
C LYS A 106 16.49 4.68 -17.00
N ILE A 107 16.83 3.68 -16.19
CA ILE A 107 15.84 2.90 -15.42
C ILE A 107 15.20 3.78 -14.35
N ALA A 108 15.98 4.62 -13.67
CA ALA A 108 15.47 5.57 -12.69
C ALA A 108 14.44 6.54 -13.32
N LEU A 109 14.76 7.12 -14.47
CA LEU A 109 13.85 8.00 -15.21
C LEU A 109 12.59 7.27 -15.67
N MET A 110 12.74 6.07 -16.26
CA MET A 110 11.59 5.27 -16.71
C MET A 110 10.67 4.89 -15.55
N ARG A 111 11.22 4.62 -14.37
CA ARG A 111 10.45 4.33 -13.15
C ARG A 111 9.66 5.56 -12.69
N GLU A 112 10.26 6.75 -12.72
CA GLU A 112 9.57 7.99 -12.37
C GLU A 112 8.44 8.31 -13.37
N LEU A 113 8.71 8.19 -14.67
CA LEU A 113 7.72 8.37 -15.73
C LEU A 113 6.58 7.36 -15.62
N HIS A 114 6.90 6.10 -15.31
CA HIS A 114 5.91 5.06 -15.08
C HIS A 114 4.96 5.43 -13.94
N PHE A 115 5.47 5.88 -12.78
CA PHE A 115 4.61 6.32 -11.68
C PHE A 115 3.76 7.55 -12.02
N LYS A 116 4.29 8.50 -12.79
CA LYS A 116 3.50 9.62 -13.29
C LYS A 116 2.39 9.13 -14.23
N TYR A 117 2.70 8.20 -15.13
CA TYR A 117 1.72 7.57 -16.01
C TYR A 117 0.61 6.85 -15.24
N LEU A 118 0.93 6.13 -14.15
CA LEU A 118 -0.09 5.48 -13.32
C LEU A 118 -1.13 6.47 -12.75
N LYS A 119 -0.74 7.72 -12.43
CA LYS A 119 -1.69 8.75 -12.00
C LYS A 119 -2.68 9.13 -13.11
N TYR A 120 -2.23 9.12 -14.36
CA TYR A 120 -3.07 9.41 -15.52
C TYR A 120 -3.82 8.18 -16.05
N TRP A 121 -3.51 6.98 -15.55
CA TRP A 121 -4.12 5.72 -15.97
C TRP A 121 -5.54 5.51 -15.40
N GLN A 122 -6.32 6.58 -15.25
CA GLN A 122 -7.69 6.50 -14.75
C GLN A 122 -8.73 6.05 -15.81
N PHE A 123 -8.36 5.78 -17.07
CA PHE A 123 -9.36 5.63 -18.14
C PHE A 123 -9.04 4.61 -19.26
N VAL A 124 -8.76 3.34 -18.93
CA VAL A 124 -8.89 2.22 -19.90
C VAL A 124 -9.53 0.99 -19.27
#